data_AF-A0A2T7WYE7-F1
#
_entry.id   AF-A0A2T7WYE7-F1
#
_cell.length_a   1.000
_cell.length_b   1.000
_cell.length_c   1.000
_cell.angle_alpha   90.00
_cell.angle_beta   90.00
_cell.angle_gamma   90.00
#
_symmetry.space_group_name_H-M   'P 1'
#
loop_
_entity.id
_entity.type
_entity.pdbx_description
1 polymer ?
#
loop_
_entity_poly.entity_id
_entity_poly.type
_entity_poly.pdbx_seq_one_letter_code
_entity_poly.pdbx_strand_id
1 'polypeptide(L)' 'MSNAIVDATDVIVDANEIERRTIRRSDWVPCNSAFIDCRTPGSDRKENYSFIGAGVSQNASQYVNLEVNHGFNTL' A
#
# COMPACT_ATOMS: atom_id res chain seq x y z
N MET A 1 -20.25 -10.87 32.62
CA MET A 1 -19.32 -9.79 32.30
C MET A 1 -18.01 -10.42 31.90
N SER A 2 -17.82 -10.69 30.61
CA SER A 2 -16.57 -11.24 30.07
C SER A 2 -16.11 -10.29 28.98
N ASN A 3 -14.97 -9.64 29.18
CA ASN A 3 -14.12 -9.26 28.06
C ASN A 3 -12.74 -9.77 28.42
N ALA A 4 -12.38 -10.88 27.79
CA ALA A 4 -11.06 -11.45 27.83
C ALA A 4 -10.08 -10.41 27.28
N ILE A 5 -9.07 -10.10 28.08
CA ILE A 5 -7.85 -9.46 27.64
C ILE A 5 -7.27 -10.41 26.59
N VAL A 6 -7.21 -9.96 25.34
CA VAL A 6 -6.56 -10.71 24.27
C VAL A 6 -5.08 -10.87 24.63
N ASP A 7 -4.71 -12.13 24.79
CA ASP A 7 -3.38 -12.61 25.11
C ASP A 7 -2.36 -12.04 24.12
N ALA A 8 -1.35 -11.35 24.62
CA ALA A 8 -0.24 -10.85 23.83
C ALA A 8 0.71 -12.03 23.58
N THR A 9 0.28 -12.97 22.73
CA THR A 9 1.15 -14.03 22.25
C THR A 9 2.19 -13.41 21.31
N ASP A 10 3.48 -13.69 21.52
CA ASP A 10 4.53 -13.24 20.61
C ASP A 10 4.25 -13.75 19.19
N VAL A 11 4.02 -12.82 18.26
CA VAL A 11 3.82 -13.15 16.85
C VAL A 11 5.18 -13.51 16.27
N ILE A 12 5.40 -14.80 16.00
CA ILE A 12 6.58 -15.26 15.27
C ILE A 12 6.36 -15.02 13.78
N VAL A 13 7.16 -14.12 13.20
CA VAL A 13 7.16 -13.82 11.76
C VAL A 13 8.27 -14.64 11.11
N ASP A 14 7.90 -15.56 10.21
CA ASP A 14 8.88 -16.36 9.47
C ASP A 14 9.55 -15.58 8.33
N ALA A 15 10.64 -16.13 7.80
CA ALA A 15 11.42 -15.48 6.74
C ALA A 15 10.62 -15.28 5.45
N ASN A 16 9.66 -16.16 5.13
CA ASN A 16 8.83 -16.03 3.93
C ASN A 16 7.85 -14.87 4.09
N GLU A 17 7.30 -14.66 5.29
CA GLU A 17 6.42 -13.52 5.56
C GLU A 17 7.20 -12.20 5.55
N ILE A 18 8.45 -12.20 6.03
CA ILE A 18 9.36 -11.06 5.87
C ILE A 18 9.59 -10.76 4.38
N GLU A 19 9.93 -11.78 3.59
CA GLU A 19 10.18 -11.62 2.15
C GLU A 19 8.94 -11.12 1.42
N ARG A 20 7.77 -11.71 1.69
CA ARG A 20 6.49 -11.31 1.10
C ARG A 20 6.15 -9.85 1.35
N ARG A 21 6.47 -9.31 2.54
CA ARG A 21 6.21 -7.91 2.91
C ARG A 21 7.33 -6.95 2.52
N THR A 22 8.45 -7.45 2.01
CA THR A 22 9.59 -6.62 1.61
C THR A 22 9.39 -6.13 0.18
N ILE A 23 9.19 -4.82 0.02
CA ILE A 23 9.10 -4.19 -1.30
C ILE A 23 10.48 -3.64 -1.68
N ARG A 24 11.11 -4.21 -2.69
CA ARG A 24 12.39 -3.72 -3.22
C ARG A 24 12.15 -2.65 -4.27
N ARG A 25 13.19 -1.85 -4.54
CA ARG A 25 13.14 -0.82 -5.57
C ARG A 25 12.89 -1.37 -6.98
N SER A 26 13.29 -2.62 -7.23
CA SER A 26 12.97 -3.35 -8.47
C SER A 26 11.48 -3.60 -8.66
N ASP A 27 10.71 -3.59 -7.57
CA ASP A 27 9.30 -3.99 -7.55
C ASP A 27 8.38 -2.75 -7.66
N TRP A 28 8.97 -1.56 -7.78
CA TRP A 28 8.24 -0.31 -7.88
C TRP A 28 7.60 -0.15 -9.25
N VAL A 29 6.30 0.13 -9.27
CA VAL A 29 5.56 0.40 -10.49
C VAL A 29 5.02 1.83 -10.46
N PRO A 30 5.49 2.72 -11.35
CA PRO A 30 5.03 4.11 -11.38
C PRO A 30 3.62 4.22 -11.96
N CYS A 31 2.85 5.15 -11.42
CA CYS A 31 1.59 5.61 -11.98
C CYS A 31 1.66 7.13 -12.21
N ASN A 32 1.43 7.56 -13.45
CA ASN A 32 1.40 8.97 -13.83
C ASN A 32 -0.01 9.59 -13.75
N SER A 33 -1.03 8.76 -13.54
CA SER A 33 -2.45 9.16 -13.63
C SER A 33 -3.04 9.65 -12.30
N ALA A 34 -2.24 9.69 -11.23
CA ALA A 34 -2.71 10.05 -9.88
C ALA A 34 -2.87 11.58 -9.66
N PHE A 35 -2.46 12.42 -10.61
CA PHE A 35 -2.42 13.87 -10.43
C PHE A 35 -3.50 14.56 -11.28
N ILE A 36 -4.58 14.99 -10.62
CA ILE A 36 -5.63 15.84 -11.21
C ILE A 36 -5.13 17.28 -11.43
N ASP A 37 -4.08 17.72 -10.73
CA ASP A 37 -3.54 19.07 -10.85
C ASP A 37 -2.31 19.14 -11.77
N CYS A 38 -2.59 19.14 -13.08
CA CYS A 38 -1.59 19.36 -14.13
C CYS A 38 -1.27 20.86 -14.36
N ARG A 39 -1.72 21.77 -13.49
CA ARG A 39 -1.59 23.23 -13.72
C ARG A 39 -0.18 23.76 -13.45
N THR A 40 0.63 23.06 -12.65
CA THR A 40 2.04 23.42 -12.44
C THR A 40 2.91 22.78 -13.53
N PRO A 41 3.71 23.56 -14.28
CA PRO A 41 4.67 23.00 -15.23
C PRO A 41 5.56 21.94 -14.57
N GLY A 42 5.64 20.75 -15.15
CA GLY A 42 6.39 19.62 -14.60
C GLY A 42 5.60 18.69 -13.68
N SER A 43 4.33 18.99 -13.35
CA SER A 43 3.46 18.04 -12.64
C SER A 43 3.15 16.80 -13.46
N ASP A 44 3.14 16.92 -14.79
CA ASP A 44 3.00 15.83 -15.76
C ASP A 44 4.14 14.79 -15.69
N ARG A 45 5.27 15.16 -15.09
CA ARG A 45 6.43 14.30 -14.88
C ARG A 45 6.42 13.59 -13.52
N LYS A 46 5.40 13.82 -12.69
CA LYS A 46 5.32 13.20 -11.37
C LYS A 46 4.89 11.74 -11.50
N GLU A 47 5.57 10.89 -10.76
CA GLU A 47 5.24 9.49 -10.62
C GLU A 47 4.76 9.22 -9.21
N ASN A 48 3.63 8.52 -9.10
CA ASN A 48 3.11 8.03 -7.84
C ASN A 48 3.35 6.52 -7.73
N TYR A 49 3.65 6.06 -6.53
CA TYR A 49 3.87 4.65 -6.22
C TYR A 49 3.01 4.26 -5.02
N SER A 50 2.23 3.19 -5.14
CA SER A 50 1.37 2.68 -4.07
C SER A 50 1.95 1.38 -3.52
N PHE A 51 2.52 1.44 -2.33
CA PHE A 51 3.18 0.29 -1.71
C PHE A 51 2.23 -0.54 -0.84
N ILE A 52 1.38 0.12 -0.05
CA ILE A 52 0.50 -0.51 0.93
C ILE A 52 -0.90 0.08 0.76
N GLY A 53 -1.80 -0.67 0.14
CA GLY A 53 -3.13 -0.19 -0.24
C GLY A 53 -3.12 0.92 -1.31
N ALA A 54 -4.29 1.16 -1.92
CA ALA A 54 -4.45 2.18 -2.97
C ALA A 54 -4.59 3.62 -2.44
N GLY A 55 -4.75 3.80 -1.12
CA GLY A 55 -5.05 5.09 -0.51
C GLY A 55 -6.38 5.66 -1.04
N VAL A 56 -6.37 6.91 -1.52
CA VAL A 56 -7.53 7.60 -2.11
C VAL A 56 -7.57 7.52 -3.64
N SER A 57 -6.70 6.72 -4.27
CA SER A 57 -6.67 6.57 -5.72
C SER A 57 -7.98 5.95 -6.23
N GLN A 58 -8.56 6.56 -7.26
CA GLN A 58 -9.71 6.02 -7.99
C GLN A 58 -9.31 5.34 -9.32
N ASN A 59 -8.01 5.28 -9.62
CA ASN A 59 -7.51 4.67 -10.84
C ASN A 59 -7.52 3.14 -10.70
N ALA A 60 -8.36 2.47 -11.48
CA ALA A 60 -8.45 1.00 -11.52
C ALA A 60 -7.15 0.32 -11.98
N SER A 61 -6.29 1.04 -12.71
CA SER A 61 -4.98 0.54 -13.16
C SER A 61 -3.86 0.83 -12.16
N GLN A 62 -4.15 1.40 -10.98
CA GLN A 62 -3.13 1.64 -9.96
C GLN A 62 -2.60 0.31 -9.44
N TYR A 63 -1.30 0.07 -9.64
CA TYR A 63 -0.62 -1.07 -9.04
C TYR A 63 -0.36 -0.82 -7.55
N VAL A 64 -0.67 -1.80 -6.72
CA VAL A 64 -0.42 -1.79 -5.27
C VAL A 64 0.45 -2.99 -4.91
N ASN A 65 1.63 -2.77 -4.35
CA ASN A 65 2.55 -3.87 -4.05
C ASN A 65 2.01 -4.85 -2.98
N LEU A 66 1.36 -4.31 -1.94
CA LEU A 66 0.73 -5.09 -0.87
C LEU A 66 -0.75 -4.71 -0.78
N GLU A 67 -1.59 -5.59 -1.32
CA GLU A 67 -3.05 -5.45 -1.37
C GLU A 67 -3.77 -5.99 -0.13
N VAL A 68 -3.03 -6.38 0.91
CA VAL A 68 -3.65 -6.83 2.15
C VAL A 68 -4.51 -5.69 2.71
N ASN A 69 -5.69 -6.01 3.24
CA ASN A 69 -6.59 -5.02 3.80
C ASN A 69 -5.87 -4.22 4.90
N HIS A 70 -5.65 -2.95 4.62
CA HIS A 70 -4.91 -2.02 5.46
C HIS A 70 -5.70 -0.71 5.57
N GLY A 71 -5.85 -0.21 6.80
CA GLY A 71 -6.53 1.07 7.05
C GLY A 71 -8.02 1.04 6.70
N PHE A 72 -8.48 2.04 5.93
CA PHE A 72 -9.91 2.24 5.60
C PHE A 72 -10.41 1.43 4.40
N ASN A 73 -9.54 0.68 3.74
CA ASN A 73 -9.90 -0.22 2.64
C ASN A 73 -10.16 -1.62 3.21
N THR A 74 -11.41 -1.90 3.60
CA THR A 74 -11.82 -3.17 4.25
C THR A 74 -12.97 -3.88 3.54
N LEU A 75 -13.14 -3.70 2.23
CA LEU A 75 -14.13 -4.46 1.44
C LEU A 75 -13.48 -5.62 0.70
#